data_AF-A0A7K2EUV1-F1
#
_entry.id   AF-A0A7K2EUV1-F1
#
_cell.length_a   1.000
_cell.length_b   1.000
_cell.length_c   1.000
_cell.angle_alpha   90.00
_cell.angle_beta   90.00
_cell.angle_gamma   90.00
#
_symmetry.space_group_name_H-M   'P 1'
#
loop_
_entity.id
_entity.type
_entity.pdbx_description
1 polymer ?
#
loop_
_entity_poly.entity_id
_entity_poly.type
_entity_poly.pdbx_seq_one_letter_code
_entity_poly.pdbx_strand_id
1 'polypeptide(L)'
;MSDRPAVLCLRFRRIGGGLPDSAGYEGLLALLGAFTPVVEAAPPGAALADVSGALRYFGQDAAGLASVIRVRALALHGVDCAIGAASNPMLARMAARQATAGTTFVVPPGEHAGFLASKPAAALDGVGAATARTLCGYGLDSIGRIAAAPLATLQRITGVRTGRELWERANGIDRTRVVPNAAARSIAAERSFPRDELDPEQHRRALLSLTEELGARLRGDGQVCRSLAVSVRYADRTGYATLTRSRTLPEPTAHSAALTSLAYRIQDSFALQRARVRGIGLRAEGLHDAERAAHQLTFDPVDERARRIEAVSDRLRTRFGPGAVKPGRLAA
;
A
#
# COMPACT_ATOMS: atom_id res chain seq x y z
N MET A 1 -19.16 -0.49 26.01
CA MET A 1 -18.31 0.06 24.93
C MET A 1 -19.24 0.76 23.96
N SER A 2 -19.03 2.05 23.72
CA SER A 2 -19.91 2.87 22.89
C SER A 2 -19.92 2.32 21.45
N ASP A 3 -21.05 1.80 20.98
CA ASP A 3 -21.24 1.21 19.63
C ASP A 3 -21.22 2.26 18.50
N ARG A 4 -20.86 3.52 18.82
CA ARG A 4 -20.86 4.63 17.85
C ARG A 4 -19.76 4.42 16.80
N PRO A 5 -20.03 4.73 15.52
CA PRO A 5 -19.01 4.67 14.50
C PRO A 5 -17.96 5.74 14.82
N ALA A 6 -16.75 5.32 15.13
CA ALA A 6 -15.70 6.19 15.59
C ALA A 6 -14.38 5.98 14.86
N VAL A 7 -14.33 5.04 13.91
CA VAL A 7 -13.19 4.84 13.02
C VAL A 7 -13.55 5.30 11.63
N LEU A 8 -12.72 6.20 11.08
CA LEU A 8 -12.78 6.64 9.69
C LEU A 8 -11.67 5.95 8.89
N CYS A 9 -12.02 5.42 7.72
CA CYS A 9 -11.06 5.02 6.70
C CYS A 9 -11.20 5.97 5.51
N LEU A 10 -10.14 6.70 5.19
CA LEU A 10 -10.10 7.67 4.10
C LEU A 10 -9.30 7.10 2.93
N ARG A 11 -9.81 7.25 1.72
CA ARG A 11 -9.10 6.95 0.47
C ARG A 11 -8.98 8.22 -0.35
N PHE A 12 -7.76 8.65 -0.58
CA PHE A 12 -7.41 9.91 -1.23
C PHE A 12 -7.27 9.74 -2.75
N ARG A 13 -7.82 10.67 -3.52
CA ARG A 13 -7.68 10.76 -4.98
C ARG A 13 -7.52 12.21 -5.42
N ARG A 14 -6.55 12.49 -6.30
CA ARG A 14 -6.40 13.83 -6.87
C ARG A 14 -7.53 14.12 -7.86
N ILE A 15 -7.92 15.40 -7.95
CA ILE A 15 -8.79 15.88 -9.02
C ILE A 15 -8.05 15.69 -10.36
N GLY A 16 -8.66 15.00 -11.32
CA GLY A 16 -8.01 14.59 -12.58
C GLY A 16 -7.42 13.17 -12.58
N GLY A 17 -7.46 12.47 -11.44
CA GLY A 17 -7.04 11.08 -11.31
C GLY A 17 -5.64 10.90 -10.72
N GLY A 18 -5.37 9.69 -10.23
CA GLY A 18 -4.10 9.33 -9.59
C GLY A 18 -4.10 9.51 -8.06
N LEU A 19 -3.00 9.07 -7.45
CA LEU A 19 -2.76 9.15 -6.02
C LEU A 19 -2.04 10.46 -5.67
N PRO A 20 -2.18 10.98 -4.44
CA PRO A 20 -1.32 12.06 -3.97
C PRO A 20 0.15 11.62 -4.02
N ASP A 21 1.04 12.55 -4.34
CA ASP A 21 2.48 12.35 -4.17
C ASP A 21 2.85 12.27 -2.69
N SER A 22 4.10 11.93 -2.36
CA SER A 22 4.53 11.70 -0.98
C SER A 22 4.34 12.94 -0.10
N ALA A 23 4.64 14.13 -0.62
CA ALA A 23 4.47 15.39 0.11
C ALA A 23 2.99 15.72 0.35
N GLY A 24 2.14 15.53 -0.68
CA GLY A 24 0.70 15.69 -0.55
C GLY A 24 0.08 14.70 0.43
N TYR A 25 0.56 13.44 0.45
CA TYR A 25 0.11 12.43 1.40
C TYR A 25 0.52 12.76 2.84
N GLU A 26 1.76 13.22 3.08
CA GLU A 26 2.18 13.72 4.39
C GLU A 26 1.32 14.92 4.84
N GLY A 27 1.01 15.86 3.94
CA GLY A 27 0.10 16.97 4.22
C GLY A 27 -1.31 16.52 4.61
N LEU A 28 -1.87 15.52 3.92
CA LEU A 28 -3.17 14.94 4.25
C LEU A 28 -3.18 14.23 5.61
N LEU A 29 -2.08 13.55 5.98
CA LEU A 29 -1.94 12.96 7.31
C LEU A 29 -1.82 14.02 8.40
N ALA A 30 -1.11 15.12 8.15
CA ALA A 30 -1.06 16.25 9.05
C ALA A 30 -2.43 16.91 9.24
N LEU A 31 -3.21 17.01 8.16
CA LEU A 31 -4.62 17.46 8.20
C LEU A 31 -5.46 16.56 9.09
N LEU A 32 -5.33 15.23 8.99
CA LEU A 32 -6.00 14.29 9.89
C LEU A 32 -5.53 14.46 11.35
N GLY A 33 -4.23 14.68 11.55
CA GLY A 33 -3.62 14.95 12.84
C GLY A 33 -4.22 16.16 13.56
N ALA A 34 -4.73 17.15 12.83
CA ALA A 34 -5.43 18.30 13.39
C ALA A 34 -6.83 17.96 13.96
N PHE A 35 -7.39 16.80 13.62
CA PHE A 35 -8.67 16.31 14.16
C PHE A 35 -8.47 15.26 15.25
N THR A 36 -7.52 14.35 15.07
CA THR A 36 -7.22 13.30 16.05
C THR A 36 -5.74 12.94 16.03
N PRO A 37 -5.10 12.70 17.19
CA PRO A 37 -3.74 12.18 17.23
C PRO A 37 -3.65 10.70 16.84
N VAL A 38 -4.78 9.99 16.75
CA VAL A 38 -4.82 8.55 16.47
C VAL A 38 -5.03 8.30 14.97
N VAL A 39 -3.95 8.47 14.20
CA VAL A 39 -3.94 8.31 12.74
C VAL A 39 -2.94 7.24 12.33
N GLU A 40 -3.41 6.24 11.61
CA GLU A 40 -2.60 5.19 10.98
C GLU A 40 -2.55 5.43 9.47
N ALA A 41 -1.35 5.69 8.96
CA ALA A 41 -1.09 5.74 7.53
C ALA A 41 -1.21 4.35 6.90
N ALA A 42 -2.01 4.26 5.83
CA ALA A 42 -2.25 3.04 5.07
C ALA A 42 -1.98 3.27 3.56
N PRO A 43 -0.71 3.34 3.14
CA PRO A 43 -0.38 3.51 1.72
C PRO A 43 -0.85 2.31 0.87
N PRO A 44 -1.19 2.52 -0.41
CA PRO A 44 -1.10 3.77 -1.15
C PRO A 44 -2.34 4.67 -0.98
N GLY A 45 -2.14 5.90 -0.51
CA GLY A 45 -3.17 6.94 -0.50
C GLY A 45 -4.41 6.65 0.36
N ALA A 46 -4.30 5.85 1.41
CA ALA A 46 -5.36 5.70 2.41
C ALA A 46 -4.85 5.99 3.82
N ALA A 47 -5.76 6.24 4.75
CA ALA A 47 -5.44 6.41 6.16
C ALA A 47 -6.62 5.96 7.02
N LEU A 48 -6.33 5.49 8.22
CA LEU A 48 -7.31 5.21 9.26
C LEU A 48 -7.15 6.24 10.37
N ALA A 49 -8.27 6.71 10.90
CA ALA A 49 -8.30 7.66 11.99
C ALA A 49 -9.34 7.23 13.02
N ASP A 50 -8.94 7.09 14.28
CA ASP A 50 -9.88 6.94 15.39
C ASP A 50 -10.30 8.34 15.85
N VAL A 51 -11.54 8.69 15.56
CA VAL A 51 -12.13 10.00 15.86
C VAL A 51 -12.99 9.98 17.11
N SER A 52 -12.95 8.93 17.94
CA SER A 52 -13.78 8.80 19.16
C SER A 52 -13.75 10.06 20.04
N GLY A 53 -12.56 10.61 20.27
CA GLY A 53 -12.39 11.87 21.04
C GLY A 53 -12.81 13.12 20.27
N ALA A 54 -12.55 13.15 18.97
CA ALA A 54 -12.87 14.27 18.09
C ALA A 54 -14.38 14.48 17.95
N LEU A 55 -15.17 13.41 17.85
CA LEU A 55 -16.63 13.50 17.77
C LEU A 55 -17.22 14.30 18.93
N ARG A 56 -16.73 14.03 20.15
CA ARG A 56 -17.16 14.77 21.35
C ARG A 56 -16.67 16.21 21.36
N TYR A 57 -15.41 16.44 20.98
CA TYR A 57 -14.81 17.77 20.97
C TYR A 57 -15.48 18.72 19.96
N PHE A 58 -15.74 18.24 18.74
CA PHE A 58 -16.37 19.03 17.68
C PHE A 58 -17.90 19.04 17.74
N GLY A 59 -18.52 18.21 18.61
CA GLY A 59 -19.98 18.10 18.68
C GLY A 59 -20.61 17.61 17.37
N GLN A 60 -19.91 16.73 16.65
CA GLN A 60 -20.32 16.19 15.35
C GLN A 60 -20.46 14.67 15.43
N ASP A 61 -21.29 14.10 14.55
CA ASP A 61 -21.24 12.67 14.28
C ASP A 61 -20.14 12.34 13.26
N ALA A 62 -19.93 11.04 13.01
CA ALA A 62 -18.88 10.59 12.10
C ALA A 62 -19.08 11.10 10.66
N ALA A 63 -20.33 11.24 10.22
CA ALA A 63 -20.66 11.74 8.89
C ALA A 63 -20.34 13.23 8.74
N GLY A 64 -20.71 14.05 9.73
CA GLY A 64 -20.41 15.48 9.80
C GLY A 64 -18.92 15.72 9.84
N LEU A 65 -18.19 15.02 10.73
CA LEU A 65 -16.73 15.17 10.81
C LEU A 65 -16.03 14.72 9.51
N ALA A 66 -16.48 13.63 8.89
CA ALA A 66 -15.98 13.20 7.60
C ALA A 66 -16.23 14.25 6.49
N SER A 67 -17.37 14.92 6.51
CA SER A 67 -17.68 16.02 5.58
C SER A 67 -16.70 17.19 5.74
N VAL A 68 -16.43 17.60 6.98
CA VAL A 68 -15.45 18.67 7.28
C VAL A 68 -14.05 18.27 6.80
N ILE A 69 -13.60 17.04 7.08
CA ILE A 69 -12.30 16.55 6.62
C ILE A 69 -12.21 16.57 5.10
N ARG A 70 -13.24 16.09 4.40
CA ARG A 70 -13.28 16.08 2.94
C ARG A 70 -13.20 17.49 2.34
N VAL A 71 -13.98 18.44 2.87
CA VAL A 71 -13.94 19.83 2.39
C VAL A 71 -12.56 20.43 2.59
N ARG A 72 -11.91 20.20 3.74
CA ARG A 72 -10.54 20.69 3.98
C ARG A 72 -9.50 20.02 3.09
N ALA A 73 -9.59 18.70 2.88
CA ALA A 73 -8.68 17.99 1.99
C ALA A 73 -8.79 18.52 0.55
N LEU A 74 -10.01 18.81 0.09
CA LEU A 74 -10.25 19.38 -1.21
C LEU A 74 -9.70 20.82 -1.31
N ALA A 75 -10.02 21.67 -0.34
CA ALA A 75 -9.64 23.08 -0.37
C ALA A 75 -8.14 23.33 -0.17
N LEU A 76 -7.47 22.56 0.69
CA LEU A 76 -6.07 22.77 1.05
C LEU A 76 -5.09 21.96 0.19
N HIS A 77 -5.51 20.80 -0.32
CA HIS A 77 -4.63 19.88 -1.04
C HIS A 77 -5.11 19.52 -2.45
N GLY A 78 -6.31 19.96 -2.87
CA GLY A 78 -6.86 19.59 -4.18
C GLY A 78 -7.14 18.08 -4.30
N VAL A 79 -7.44 17.43 -3.17
CA VAL A 79 -7.66 15.98 -3.08
C VAL A 79 -9.07 15.68 -2.61
N ASP A 80 -9.75 14.83 -3.37
CA ASP A 80 -11.04 14.30 -3.00
C ASP A 80 -10.89 13.01 -2.17
N CYS A 81 -11.85 12.75 -1.30
CA CYS A 81 -11.83 11.64 -0.36
C CYS A 81 -13.08 10.78 -0.52
N ALA A 82 -12.88 9.46 -0.62
CA ALA A 82 -13.92 8.49 -0.33
C ALA A 82 -13.74 8.02 1.12
N ILE A 83 -14.74 8.25 1.98
CA ILE A 83 -14.62 8.00 3.42
C ILE A 83 -15.59 6.90 3.86
N GLY A 84 -15.08 5.90 4.56
CA GLY A 84 -15.89 4.91 5.27
C GLY A 84 -15.87 5.18 6.77
N ALA A 85 -17.02 5.17 7.43
CA ALA A 85 -17.11 5.30 8.88
C ALA A 85 -17.77 4.07 9.50
N ALA A 86 -17.19 3.51 10.56
CA ALA A 86 -17.76 2.38 11.28
C ALA A 86 -17.23 2.27 12.72
N SER A 87 -17.68 1.25 13.46
CA SER A 87 -17.29 0.99 14.86
C SER A 87 -15.89 0.39 15.01
N ASN A 88 -15.31 -0.17 13.96
CA ASN A 88 -13.97 -0.75 13.99
C ASN A 88 -13.22 -0.60 12.64
N PRO A 89 -11.88 -0.81 12.61
CA PRO A 89 -11.07 -0.61 11.40
C PRO A 89 -11.48 -1.48 10.22
N MET A 90 -11.77 -2.77 10.43
CA MET A 90 -12.24 -3.69 9.39
C MET A 90 -13.50 -3.15 8.69
N LEU A 91 -14.55 -2.81 9.46
CA LEU A 91 -15.79 -2.28 8.91
C LEU A 91 -15.58 -0.93 8.23
N ALA A 92 -14.73 -0.06 8.78
CA ALA A 92 -14.43 1.24 8.19
C ALA A 92 -13.74 1.08 6.82
N ARG A 93 -12.78 0.16 6.69
CA ARG A 93 -12.15 -0.18 5.40
C ARG A 93 -13.15 -0.73 4.40
N MET A 94 -14.07 -1.58 4.85
CA MET A 94 -15.13 -2.13 3.99
C MET A 94 -16.13 -1.05 3.54
N ALA A 95 -16.51 -0.15 4.44
CA ALA A 95 -17.36 1.02 4.15
C ALA A 95 -16.69 1.94 3.12
N ALA A 96 -15.38 2.21 3.26
CA ALA A 96 -14.63 3.04 2.33
C ALA A 96 -14.48 2.43 0.93
N ARG A 97 -14.63 1.12 0.78
CA ARG A 97 -14.71 0.46 -0.54
C ARG A 97 -16.05 0.69 -1.23
N GLN A 98 -17.11 0.97 -0.47
CA GLN A 98 -18.45 1.27 -0.98
C GLN A 98 -18.63 2.76 -1.31
N ALA A 99 -17.91 3.63 -0.62
CA ALA A 99 -17.89 5.07 -0.92
C ALA A 99 -17.22 5.36 -2.27
N THR A 100 -17.79 6.31 -3.01
CA THR A 100 -17.16 6.94 -4.17
C THR A 100 -16.40 8.21 -3.77
N ALA A 101 -15.53 8.72 -4.64
CA ALA A 101 -14.88 10.01 -4.40
C ALA A 101 -15.95 11.09 -4.17
N GLY A 102 -15.75 11.94 -3.16
CA GLY A 102 -16.72 12.95 -2.77
C GLY A 102 -17.73 12.49 -1.72
N THR A 103 -17.77 11.20 -1.38
CA THR A 103 -18.84 10.63 -0.54
C THR A 103 -18.34 10.01 0.75
N THR A 104 -19.24 9.92 1.72
CA THR A 104 -19.05 9.19 2.98
C THR A 104 -20.06 8.05 3.04
N PHE A 105 -19.59 6.83 3.33
CA PHE A 105 -20.45 5.70 3.65
C PHE A 105 -20.31 5.36 5.13
N VAL A 106 -21.41 5.39 5.88
CA VAL A 106 -21.42 5.07 7.32
C VAL A 106 -22.11 3.73 7.52
N VAL A 107 -21.46 2.83 8.25
CA VAL A 107 -22.09 1.60 8.77
C VAL A 107 -22.68 1.95 10.13
N PRO A 108 -24.02 1.94 10.29
CA PRO A 108 -24.64 2.28 11.56
C PRO A 108 -24.27 1.28 12.68
N PRO A 109 -24.26 1.73 13.95
CA PRO A 109 -24.24 0.85 15.12
C PRO A 109 -25.29 -0.26 15.00
N GLY A 110 -24.97 -1.49 15.41
CA GLY A 110 -25.90 -2.62 15.35
C GLY A 110 -26.26 -3.16 13.95
N GLU A 111 -26.01 -2.43 12.85
CA GLU A 111 -26.39 -2.86 11.48
C GLU A 111 -25.28 -3.60 10.71
N HIS A 112 -24.15 -3.85 11.35
CA HIS A 112 -22.98 -4.50 10.72
C HIS A 112 -23.30 -5.90 10.17
N ALA A 113 -24.18 -6.67 10.82
CA ALA A 113 -24.57 -8.00 10.36
C ALA A 113 -25.27 -7.94 8.99
N GLY A 114 -26.22 -7.02 8.82
CA GLY A 114 -26.91 -6.79 7.53
C GLY A 114 -25.98 -6.26 6.45
N PHE A 115 -25.08 -5.33 6.81
CA PHE A 115 -24.06 -4.81 5.90
C PHE A 115 -23.13 -5.91 5.38
N LEU A 116 -22.74 -6.86 6.23
CA LEU A 116 -21.81 -7.94 5.87
C LEU A 116 -22.49 -9.08 5.11
N ALA A 117 -23.70 -9.50 5.51
CA ALA A 117 -24.30 -10.76 5.11
C ALA A 117 -24.35 -11.01 3.60
N SER A 118 -24.70 -9.98 2.81
CA SER A 118 -24.87 -10.07 1.35
C SER A 118 -23.56 -9.99 0.56
N LYS A 119 -22.44 -9.65 1.21
CA LYS A 119 -21.16 -9.45 0.52
C LYS A 119 -20.48 -10.79 0.22
N PRO A 120 -19.73 -10.90 -0.89
CA PRO A 120 -18.99 -12.11 -1.20
C PRO A 120 -17.83 -12.32 -0.20
N ALA A 121 -17.43 -13.56 -0.01
CA ALA A 121 -16.32 -13.94 0.89
C ALA A 121 -15.03 -13.15 0.59
N ALA A 122 -14.74 -12.89 -0.69
CA ALA A 122 -13.58 -12.13 -1.13
C ALA A 122 -13.62 -10.63 -0.74
N ALA A 123 -14.77 -10.09 -0.37
CA ALA A 123 -14.89 -8.70 0.07
C ALA A 123 -14.52 -8.51 1.55
N LEU A 124 -14.50 -9.59 2.34
CA LEU A 124 -14.16 -9.52 3.76
C LEU A 124 -12.71 -9.06 3.93
N ASP A 125 -12.51 -8.01 4.72
CA ASP A 125 -11.19 -7.46 4.94
C ASP A 125 -10.28 -8.50 5.63
N GLY A 126 -9.06 -8.68 5.11
CA GLY A 126 -8.12 -9.73 5.53
C GLY A 126 -8.28 -11.08 4.85
N VAL A 127 -9.32 -11.29 4.02
CA VAL A 127 -9.45 -12.50 3.20
C VAL A 127 -8.81 -12.29 1.84
N GLY A 128 -7.72 -13.02 1.57
CA GLY A 128 -7.07 -13.01 0.26
C GLY A 128 -7.79 -13.89 -0.77
N ALA A 129 -7.45 -13.72 -2.05
CA ALA A 129 -8.07 -14.47 -3.15
C ALA A 129 -7.87 -16.00 -3.06
N ALA A 130 -6.79 -16.47 -2.43
CA ALA A 130 -6.59 -17.91 -2.18
C ALA A 130 -7.59 -18.44 -1.16
N THR A 131 -7.67 -17.81 0.02
CA THR A 131 -8.62 -18.17 1.07
C THR A 131 -10.05 -18.07 0.60
N ALA A 132 -10.41 -17.01 -0.13
CA ALA A 132 -11.74 -16.86 -0.71
C ALA A 132 -12.10 -18.02 -1.67
N ARG A 133 -11.18 -18.41 -2.57
CA ARG A 133 -11.38 -19.56 -3.46
C ARG A 133 -11.57 -20.86 -2.68
N THR A 134 -10.77 -21.09 -1.65
CA THR A 134 -10.92 -22.27 -0.78
C THR A 134 -12.31 -22.27 -0.14
N LEU A 135 -12.74 -21.17 0.47
CA LEU A 135 -14.06 -21.04 1.11
C LEU A 135 -15.21 -21.26 0.12
N CYS A 136 -15.13 -20.67 -1.08
CA CYS A 136 -16.11 -20.91 -2.13
C CYS A 136 -16.19 -22.38 -2.55
N GLY A 137 -15.07 -23.11 -2.56
CA GLY A 137 -15.03 -24.55 -2.81
C GLY A 137 -15.82 -25.39 -1.79
N TYR A 138 -16.03 -24.86 -0.58
CA TYR A 138 -16.87 -25.45 0.47
C TYR A 138 -18.29 -24.82 0.54
N GLY A 139 -18.70 -24.05 -0.48
CA GLY A 139 -20.02 -23.40 -0.52
C GLY A 139 -20.14 -22.13 0.35
N LEU A 140 -19.04 -21.68 0.95
CA LEU A 140 -18.96 -20.47 1.78
C LEU A 140 -18.61 -19.25 0.92
N ASP A 141 -19.51 -18.90 0.00
CA ASP A 141 -19.33 -17.84 -1.00
C ASP A 141 -19.68 -16.42 -0.50
N SER A 142 -20.41 -16.30 0.61
CA SER A 142 -20.81 -15.03 1.22
C SER A 142 -20.35 -14.91 2.68
N ILE A 143 -20.18 -13.67 3.14
CA ILE A 143 -19.81 -13.40 4.53
C ILE A 143 -20.90 -13.90 5.49
N GLY A 144 -22.18 -13.80 5.11
CA GLY A 144 -23.28 -14.34 5.90
C GLY A 144 -23.19 -15.86 6.09
N ARG A 145 -22.81 -16.61 5.05
CA ARG A 145 -22.59 -18.06 5.16
C ARG A 145 -21.38 -18.39 6.02
N ILE A 146 -20.30 -17.61 5.92
CA ILE A 146 -19.12 -17.77 6.77
C ILE A 146 -19.48 -17.52 8.24
N ALA A 147 -20.26 -16.46 8.53
CA ALA A 147 -20.70 -16.14 9.88
C ALA A 147 -21.58 -17.25 10.50
N ALA A 148 -22.45 -17.86 9.68
CA ALA A 148 -23.32 -18.97 10.09
C ALA A 148 -22.59 -20.32 10.21
N ALA A 149 -21.40 -20.47 9.63
CA ALA A 149 -20.65 -21.71 9.68
C ALA A 149 -20.11 -21.98 11.11
N PRO A 150 -20.11 -23.24 11.57
CA PRO A 150 -19.49 -23.59 12.84
C PRO A 150 -17.99 -23.26 12.83
N LEU A 151 -17.51 -22.64 13.91
CA LEU A 151 -16.10 -22.26 14.05
C LEU A 151 -15.14 -23.43 13.78
N ALA A 152 -15.46 -24.63 14.29
CA ALA A 152 -14.65 -25.82 14.09
C ALA A 152 -14.48 -26.18 12.60
N THR A 153 -15.49 -25.92 11.77
CA THR A 153 -15.44 -26.15 10.32
C THR A 153 -14.48 -25.16 9.65
N LEU A 154 -14.58 -23.87 9.99
CA LEU A 154 -13.67 -22.85 9.45
C LEU A 154 -12.22 -23.12 9.85
N GLN A 155 -11.99 -23.59 11.08
CA GLN A 155 -10.67 -23.97 11.57
C GLN A 155 -10.09 -25.19 10.85
N ARG A 156 -10.91 -26.18 10.49
CA ARG A 156 -10.48 -27.32 9.67
C ARG A 156 -10.09 -26.92 8.25
N ILE A 157 -10.82 -25.95 7.66
CA ILE A 157 -10.58 -25.49 6.29
C ILE A 157 -9.34 -24.58 6.20
N THR A 158 -9.18 -23.66 7.15
CA THR A 158 -8.20 -22.55 7.04
C THR A 158 -7.09 -22.58 8.10
N GLY A 159 -7.18 -23.48 9.07
CA GLY A 159 -6.31 -23.53 10.25
C GLY A 159 -6.92 -22.85 11.48
N VAL A 160 -6.44 -23.24 12.67
CA VAL A 160 -7.05 -22.85 13.97
C VAL A 160 -7.11 -21.34 14.17
N ARG A 161 -5.99 -20.64 13.92
CA ARG A 161 -5.89 -19.18 14.10
C ARG A 161 -6.71 -18.44 13.05
N THR A 162 -6.44 -18.71 11.77
CA THR A 162 -7.10 -18.04 10.65
C THR A 162 -8.61 -18.30 10.64
N GLY A 163 -9.05 -19.51 10.96
CA GLY A 163 -10.47 -19.84 11.05
C GLY A 163 -11.19 -19.07 12.15
N ARG A 164 -10.52 -18.83 13.29
CA ARG A 164 -11.06 -17.98 14.36
C ARG A 164 -11.14 -16.51 13.93
N GLU A 165 -10.06 -15.97 13.38
CA GLU A 165 -10.03 -14.58 12.89
C GLU A 165 -11.09 -14.35 11.79
N LEU A 166 -11.24 -15.32 10.88
CA LEU A 166 -12.25 -15.30 9.83
C LEU A 166 -13.67 -15.28 10.40
N TRP A 167 -13.95 -16.16 11.37
CA TRP A 167 -15.26 -16.23 12.02
C TRP A 167 -15.59 -14.94 12.78
N GLU A 168 -14.64 -14.39 13.54
CA GLU A 168 -14.82 -13.13 14.27
C GLU A 168 -15.11 -11.99 13.29
N ARG A 169 -14.31 -11.85 12.22
CA ARG A 169 -14.50 -10.81 11.19
C ARG A 169 -15.83 -10.94 10.44
N ALA A 170 -16.25 -12.16 10.11
CA ALA A 170 -17.54 -12.39 9.45
C ALA A 170 -18.74 -11.98 10.32
N ASN A 171 -18.58 -12.04 11.65
CA ASN A 171 -19.54 -11.54 12.63
C ASN A 171 -19.35 -10.06 12.98
N GLY A 172 -18.56 -9.31 12.21
CA GLY A 172 -18.32 -7.88 12.44
C GLY A 172 -17.34 -7.57 13.58
N ILE A 173 -16.71 -8.58 14.17
CA ILE A 173 -15.79 -8.44 15.29
C ILE A 173 -14.37 -8.27 14.75
N ASP A 174 -13.81 -7.08 14.99
CA ASP A 174 -12.40 -6.79 14.75
C ASP A 174 -11.78 -6.25 16.04
N ARG A 175 -10.77 -6.97 16.54
CA ARG A 175 -10.03 -6.58 17.76
C ARG A 175 -8.84 -5.66 17.46
N THR A 176 -8.55 -5.40 16.19
CA THR A 176 -7.47 -4.49 15.82
C THR A 176 -7.82 -3.06 16.22
N ARG A 177 -6.80 -2.28 16.56
CA ARG A 177 -6.91 -0.85 16.86
C ARG A 177 -6.22 -0.07 15.77
N VAL A 178 -6.64 1.18 15.57
CA VAL A 178 -5.87 2.14 14.77
C VAL A 178 -4.58 2.41 15.52
N VAL A 179 -3.44 2.05 14.93
CA VAL A 179 -2.13 2.23 15.56
C VAL A 179 -1.49 3.49 14.98
N PRO A 180 -1.28 4.55 15.78
CA PRO A 180 -0.59 5.73 15.29
C PRO A 180 0.78 5.34 14.76
N ASN A 181 1.00 5.58 13.47
CA ASN A 181 2.29 5.35 12.84
C ASN A 181 2.63 6.57 11.98
N ALA A 182 3.92 6.82 11.82
CA ALA A 182 4.34 7.70 10.73
C ALA A 182 3.92 7.03 9.42
N ALA A 183 3.57 7.82 8.39
CA ALA A 183 3.58 7.30 7.04
C ALA A 183 4.85 6.47 6.87
N ALA A 184 4.70 5.19 6.53
CA ALA A 184 5.81 4.46 5.99
C ALA A 184 6.22 5.25 4.76
N ARG A 185 7.25 6.09 4.93
CA ARG A 185 7.89 6.78 3.82
C ARG A 185 8.25 5.66 2.88
N SER A 186 7.66 5.71 1.70
CA SER A 186 7.91 4.73 0.67
C SER A 186 7.99 5.52 -0.63
N ILE A 187 9.02 5.21 -1.41
CA ILE A 187 9.20 5.81 -2.72
C ILE A 187 8.90 4.68 -3.70
N ALA A 188 8.05 4.95 -4.68
CA ALA A 188 7.71 4.00 -5.71
C ALA A 188 8.02 4.57 -7.09
N ALA A 189 8.39 3.69 -8.00
CA ALA A 189 8.57 3.96 -9.42
C ALA A 189 7.96 2.81 -10.21
N GLU A 190 7.24 3.11 -11.28
CA GLU A 190 6.63 2.10 -12.13
C GLU A 190 6.89 2.37 -13.61
N ARG A 191 6.93 1.28 -14.37
CA ARG A 191 7.09 1.32 -15.82
C ARG A 191 6.06 0.42 -16.46
N SER A 192 5.25 1.01 -17.32
CA SER A 192 4.32 0.29 -18.20
C SER A 192 5.01 -0.04 -19.52
N PHE A 193 4.73 -1.22 -20.06
CA PHE A 193 5.18 -1.59 -21.40
C PHE A 193 4.11 -1.18 -22.44
N PRO A 194 4.51 -0.68 -23.62
CA PRO A 194 3.58 -0.27 -24.67
C PRO A 194 2.86 -1.47 -25.30
N ARG A 195 3.48 -2.65 -25.25
CA ARG A 195 2.91 -3.94 -25.64
C ARG A 195 3.20 -4.95 -24.55
N ASP A 196 2.40 -6.00 -24.48
CA ASP A 196 2.60 -7.11 -23.54
C ASP A 196 4.00 -7.72 -23.74
N GLU A 197 4.86 -7.58 -22.73
CA GLU A 197 6.25 -7.96 -22.80
C GLU A 197 6.45 -9.37 -22.23
N LEU A 198 7.16 -10.20 -23.00
CA LEU A 198 7.47 -11.59 -22.70
C LEU A 198 8.97 -11.81 -22.49
N ASP A 199 9.81 -10.90 -22.97
CA ASP A 199 11.26 -11.02 -22.91
C ASP A 199 11.78 -10.73 -21.49
N PRO A 200 12.42 -11.71 -20.83
CA PRO A 200 13.02 -11.52 -19.51
C PRO A 200 14.11 -10.44 -19.49
N GLU A 201 14.84 -10.24 -20.59
CA GLU A 201 15.87 -9.20 -20.66
C GLU A 201 15.26 -7.80 -20.68
N GLN A 202 14.11 -7.61 -21.35
CA GLN A 202 13.36 -6.36 -21.31
C GLN A 202 12.81 -6.07 -19.91
N HIS A 203 12.38 -7.10 -19.18
CA HIS A 203 12.00 -6.95 -17.77
C HIS A 203 13.18 -6.54 -16.90
N ARG A 204 14.36 -7.15 -17.09
CA ARG A 204 15.58 -6.81 -16.36
C ARG A 204 16.07 -5.39 -16.65
N ARG A 205 15.95 -4.94 -17.90
CA ARG A 205 16.24 -3.55 -18.31
C ARG A 205 15.27 -2.56 -17.66
N ALA A 206 13.99 -2.89 -17.64
CA ALA A 206 12.99 -2.06 -16.96
C ALA A 206 13.28 -1.94 -15.46
N LEU A 207 13.59 -3.06 -14.80
CA LEU A 207 13.98 -3.05 -13.38
C LEU A 207 15.26 -2.26 -13.11
N LEU A 208 16.30 -2.42 -13.94
CA LEU A 208 17.53 -1.63 -13.80
C LEU A 208 17.22 -0.13 -13.87
N SER A 209 16.42 0.28 -14.86
CA SER A 209 16.00 1.67 -15.00
C SER A 209 15.21 2.16 -13.78
N LEU A 210 14.30 1.34 -13.25
CA LEU A 210 13.51 1.69 -12.08
C LEU A 210 14.37 1.78 -10.81
N THR A 211 15.36 0.89 -10.63
CA THR A 211 16.27 0.96 -9.48
C THR A 211 17.21 2.15 -9.53
N GLU A 212 17.66 2.56 -10.72
CA GLU A 212 18.43 3.80 -10.91
C GLU A 212 17.62 5.03 -10.51
N GLU A 213 16.37 5.11 -10.98
CA GLU A 213 15.46 6.20 -10.63
C GLU A 213 15.16 6.22 -9.12
N LEU A 214 14.85 5.04 -8.55
CA LEU A 214 14.55 4.89 -7.14
C LEU A 214 15.76 5.26 -6.26
N GLY A 215 16.96 4.78 -6.62
CA GLY A 215 18.20 5.08 -5.92
C GLY A 215 18.57 6.56 -5.98
N ALA A 216 18.45 7.19 -7.16
CA ALA A 216 18.71 8.61 -7.31
C ALA A 216 17.73 9.46 -6.47
N ARG A 217 16.44 9.09 -6.43
CA ARG A 217 15.44 9.77 -5.59
C ARG A 217 15.74 9.59 -4.10
N LEU A 218 16.03 8.37 -3.66
CA LEU A 218 16.42 8.09 -2.28
C LEU A 218 17.62 8.93 -1.85
N ARG A 219 18.68 8.98 -2.66
CA ARG A 219 19.88 9.77 -2.36
C ARG A 219 19.62 11.27 -2.40
N GLY A 220 18.80 11.74 -3.35
CA GLY A 220 18.37 13.14 -3.41
C GLY A 220 17.58 13.60 -2.18
N ASP A 221 16.75 12.70 -1.63
CA ASP A 221 15.95 12.94 -0.44
C ASP A 221 16.72 12.69 0.88
N GLY A 222 17.99 12.27 0.80
CA GLY A 222 18.79 11.90 1.98
C GLY A 222 18.27 10.65 2.71
N GLN A 223 17.61 9.75 2.00
CA GLN A 223 16.94 8.58 2.57
C GLN A 223 17.58 7.27 2.12
N VAL A 224 17.45 6.23 2.95
CA VAL A 224 17.80 4.84 2.63
C VAL A 224 16.61 3.93 2.90
N CYS A 225 16.50 2.80 2.20
CA CYS A 225 15.38 1.87 2.38
C CYS A 225 15.80 0.56 3.05
N ARG A 226 14.92 0.03 3.91
CA ARG A 226 15.11 -1.26 4.60
C ARG A 226 14.54 -2.44 3.81
N SER A 227 13.51 -2.21 3.00
CA SER A 227 12.87 -3.26 2.21
C SER A 227 12.57 -2.78 0.79
N LEU A 228 12.54 -3.71 -0.15
CA LEU A 228 12.17 -3.46 -1.54
C LEU A 228 11.02 -4.38 -1.93
N ALA A 229 9.96 -3.82 -2.49
CA ALA A 229 8.85 -4.55 -3.09
C ALA A 229 8.85 -4.42 -4.61
N VAL A 230 8.65 -5.54 -5.30
CA VAL A 230 8.47 -5.60 -6.75
C VAL A 230 7.03 -5.98 -7.03
N SER A 231 6.36 -5.22 -7.89
CA SER A 231 5.02 -5.51 -8.38
C SER A 231 5.06 -5.81 -9.88
N VAL A 232 4.49 -6.94 -10.29
CA VAL A 232 4.37 -7.33 -11.70
C VAL A 232 2.89 -7.37 -12.07
N ARG A 233 2.52 -6.61 -13.11
CA ARG A 233 1.17 -6.57 -13.66
C ARG A 233 1.08 -7.43 -14.91
N TYR A 234 0.23 -8.44 -14.88
CA TYR A 234 0.02 -9.37 -15.99
C TYR A 234 -1.00 -8.83 -16.99
N ALA A 235 -0.93 -9.34 -18.21
CA ALA A 235 -1.83 -8.99 -19.32
C ALA A 235 -3.04 -9.92 -19.47
N ASP A 236 -3.49 -10.59 -18.40
CA ASP A 236 -4.62 -11.53 -18.53
C ASP A 236 -5.91 -10.85 -19.02
N ARG A 237 -6.81 -11.67 -19.61
CA ARG A 237 -8.08 -11.23 -20.22
C ARG A 237 -9.12 -10.74 -19.20
N THR A 238 -8.79 -10.75 -17.91
CA THR A 238 -9.66 -10.41 -16.79
C THR A 238 -9.14 -9.21 -16.03
N GLY A 239 -8.33 -8.34 -16.64
CA GLY A 239 -8.05 -7.00 -16.14
C GLY A 239 -7.39 -6.95 -14.75
N TYR A 240 -6.10 -6.61 -14.72
CA TYR A 240 -5.41 -6.09 -13.53
C TYR A 240 -4.94 -7.10 -12.46
N ALA A 241 -4.63 -8.36 -12.82
CA ALA A 241 -3.85 -9.22 -11.92
C ALA A 241 -2.45 -8.62 -11.69
N THR A 242 -2.25 -8.00 -10.52
CA THR A 242 -0.95 -7.48 -10.07
C THR A 242 -0.46 -8.31 -8.90
N LEU A 243 0.70 -8.95 -9.05
CA LEU A 243 1.35 -9.67 -7.96
C LEU A 243 2.46 -8.81 -7.38
N THR A 244 2.46 -8.66 -6.06
CA THR A 244 3.52 -7.92 -5.35
C THR A 244 4.24 -8.87 -4.41
N ARG A 245 5.57 -8.78 -4.37
CA ARG A 245 6.43 -9.47 -3.40
C ARG A 245 7.44 -8.50 -2.84
N SER A 246 7.70 -8.58 -1.54
CA SER A 246 8.68 -7.75 -0.85
C SER A 246 9.76 -8.60 -0.19
N ARG A 247 10.97 -8.05 -0.10
CA ARG A 247 12.07 -8.62 0.69
C ARG A 247 12.80 -7.51 1.43
N THR A 248 13.23 -7.83 2.64
CA THR A 248 14.03 -6.96 3.50
C THR A 248 15.50 -7.08 3.12
N LEU A 249 16.18 -5.94 3.02
CA LEU A 249 17.62 -5.85 2.80
C LEU A 249 18.37 -6.21 4.11
N PRO A 250 19.57 -6.83 4.01
CA PRO A 250 20.42 -7.07 5.19
C PRO A 250 20.74 -5.76 5.94
N GLU A 251 20.97 -4.70 5.18
CA GLU A 251 21.28 -3.35 5.66
C GLU A 251 20.42 -2.31 4.92
N PRO A 252 19.98 -1.23 5.58
CA PRO A 252 19.29 -0.14 4.89
C PRO A 252 20.23 0.52 3.86
N THR A 253 19.80 0.66 2.61
CA THR A 253 20.65 1.25 1.56
C THR A 253 19.88 2.04 0.51
N ALA A 254 20.56 2.98 -0.12
CA ALA A 254 20.11 3.68 -1.32
C ALA A 254 21.01 3.38 -2.54
N HIS A 255 21.90 2.40 -2.43
CA HIS A 255 22.87 2.03 -3.48
C HIS A 255 22.16 1.33 -4.64
N SER A 256 22.25 1.87 -5.85
CA SER A 256 21.46 1.39 -7.00
C SER A 256 21.79 -0.07 -7.31
N ALA A 257 23.07 -0.46 -7.29
CA ALA A 257 23.48 -1.84 -7.59
C ALA A 257 22.92 -2.86 -6.58
N ALA A 258 22.90 -2.52 -5.29
CA ALA A 258 22.31 -3.36 -4.26
C ALA A 258 20.80 -3.54 -4.48
N LEU A 259 20.10 -2.45 -4.81
CA LEU A 259 18.67 -2.47 -5.14
C LEU A 259 18.39 -3.30 -6.41
N THR A 260 19.19 -3.14 -7.46
CA THR A 260 19.09 -3.93 -8.71
C THR A 260 19.26 -5.42 -8.42
N SER A 261 20.28 -5.80 -7.65
CA SER A 261 20.51 -7.20 -7.30
C SER A 261 19.33 -7.83 -6.56
N LEU A 262 18.71 -7.08 -5.65
CA LEU A 262 17.54 -7.55 -4.90
C LEU A 262 16.29 -7.62 -5.79
N ALA A 263 16.08 -6.61 -6.64
CA ALA A 263 14.96 -6.58 -7.57
C ALA A 263 14.97 -7.80 -8.50
N TYR A 264 16.14 -8.18 -9.03
CA TYR A 264 16.29 -9.39 -9.85
C TYR A 264 15.95 -10.66 -9.06
N ARG A 265 16.48 -10.82 -7.83
CA ARG A 265 16.13 -11.97 -6.99
C ARG A 265 14.64 -12.07 -6.67
N ILE A 266 13.97 -10.94 -6.48
CA ILE A 266 12.51 -10.92 -6.26
C ILE A 266 11.78 -11.28 -7.56
N GLN A 267 12.23 -10.74 -8.70
CA GLN A 267 11.67 -11.05 -10.02
C GLN A 267 11.72 -12.55 -10.30
N ASP A 268 12.88 -13.19 -10.09
CA ASP A 268 13.08 -14.62 -10.31
C ASP A 268 12.09 -15.46 -9.48
N SER A 269 11.74 -14.99 -8.27
CA SER A 269 10.80 -15.68 -7.40
C SER A 269 9.37 -15.75 -7.95
N PHE A 270 8.98 -14.82 -8.83
CA PHE A 270 7.65 -14.88 -9.45
C PHE A 270 7.49 -16.05 -10.42
N ALA A 271 8.59 -16.70 -10.83
CA ALA A 271 8.58 -17.82 -11.77
C ALA A 271 7.72 -17.51 -13.01
N LEU A 272 8.05 -16.41 -13.68
CA LEU A 272 7.34 -15.89 -14.87
C LEU A 272 7.51 -16.85 -16.07
N GLN A 273 6.85 -18.01 -16.02
CA GLN A 273 6.89 -19.01 -17.09
C GLN A 273 6.10 -18.52 -18.32
N ARG A 274 6.74 -17.69 -19.16
CA ARG A 274 6.15 -17.08 -20.38
C ARG A 274 4.91 -16.22 -20.11
N ALA A 275 4.82 -15.63 -18.93
CA ALA A 275 3.72 -14.77 -18.58
C ALA A 275 3.84 -13.42 -19.27
N ARG A 276 2.76 -12.94 -19.89
CA ARG A 276 2.69 -11.62 -20.52
C ARG A 276 2.63 -10.53 -19.46
N VAL A 277 3.65 -9.66 -19.42
CA VAL A 277 3.76 -8.57 -18.45
C VAL A 277 3.42 -7.25 -19.12
N ARG A 278 2.50 -6.49 -18.51
CA ARG A 278 2.07 -5.16 -18.98
C ARG A 278 2.73 -4.01 -18.22
N GLY A 279 3.29 -4.29 -17.05
CA GLY A 279 4.10 -3.33 -16.33
C GLY A 279 4.79 -3.93 -15.11
N ILE A 280 5.85 -3.24 -14.68
CA ILE A 280 6.64 -3.58 -13.50
C ILE A 280 6.76 -2.34 -12.63
N GLY A 281 6.63 -2.50 -11.32
CA GLY A 281 6.80 -1.44 -10.33
C GLY A 281 7.76 -1.85 -9.23
N LEU A 282 8.45 -0.86 -8.69
CA LEU A 282 9.30 -0.96 -7.50
C LEU A 282 8.76 -0.04 -6.42
N ARG A 283 8.86 -0.49 -5.17
CA ARG A 283 8.58 0.33 -3.99
C ARG A 283 9.68 0.10 -2.95
N ALA A 284 10.40 1.15 -2.62
CA ALA A 284 11.28 1.19 -1.46
C ALA A 284 10.44 1.44 -0.21
N GLU A 285 10.59 0.61 0.80
CA GLU A 285 9.81 0.63 2.05
C GLU A 285 10.76 0.68 3.26
N GLY A 286 10.25 1.15 4.40
CA GLY A 286 11.06 1.35 5.60
C GLY A 286 12.16 2.37 5.36
N LEU A 287 11.77 3.58 4.94
CA LEU A 287 12.72 4.65 4.68
C LEU A 287 13.22 5.27 5.99
N HIS A 288 14.53 5.41 6.08
CA HIS A 288 15.23 6.01 7.19
C HIS A 288 16.13 7.12 6.69
N ASP A 289 16.45 8.05 7.58
CA ASP A 289 17.44 9.08 7.32
C ASP A 289 18.81 8.43 7.09
N ALA A 290 19.48 8.78 5.99
CA ALA A 290 20.75 8.15 5.59
C ALA A 290 21.84 8.37 6.65
N GLU A 291 21.84 9.52 7.33
CA GLU A 291 22.81 9.84 8.39
C GLU A 291 22.66 8.96 9.64
N ARG A 292 21.45 8.43 9.88
CA ARG A 292 21.14 7.62 11.07
C ARG A 292 21.17 6.13 10.79
N ALA A 293 21.38 5.74 9.53
CA ALA A 293 21.41 4.34 9.14
C ALA A 293 22.79 3.75 9.41
N ALA A 294 22.83 2.69 10.24
CA ALA A 294 24.04 1.89 10.39
C ALA A 294 24.34 1.16 9.08
N HIS A 295 25.53 1.41 8.53
CA HIS A 295 26.05 0.73 7.36
C HIS A 295 27.39 0.09 7.69
N GLN A 296 27.59 -1.15 7.27
CA GLN A 296 28.89 -1.79 7.37
C GLN A 296 29.79 -1.31 6.23
N LEU A 297 30.83 -0.56 6.59
CA LEU A 297 31.89 -0.18 5.65
C LEU A 297 32.53 -1.45 5.07
N THR A 298 32.55 -1.53 3.75
CA THR A 298 33.19 -2.64 3.03
C THR A 298 34.46 -2.12 2.38
N PHE A 299 35.56 -2.86 2.52
CA PHE A 299 36.83 -2.54 1.84
C PHE A 299 36.90 -3.10 0.40
N ASP A 300 35.76 -3.42 -0.20
CA ASP A 300 35.69 -3.94 -1.57
C ASP A 300 35.89 -2.78 -2.56
N PRO A 301 37.00 -2.76 -3.33
CA PRO A 301 37.29 -1.68 -4.26
C PRO A 301 36.27 -1.57 -5.40
N VAL A 302 35.50 -2.63 -5.69
CA VAL A 302 34.46 -2.61 -6.73
C VAL A 302 33.22 -1.85 -6.26
N ASP A 303 32.75 -2.13 -5.03
CA ASP A 303 31.59 -1.45 -4.42
C ASP A 303 31.88 0.05 -4.22
N GLU A 304 33.09 0.36 -3.72
CA GLU A 304 33.53 1.74 -3.49
C GLU A 304 33.62 2.55 -4.80
N ARG A 305 34.06 1.90 -5.88
CA ARG A 305 34.08 2.53 -7.21
C ARG A 305 32.66 2.77 -7.73
N ALA A 306 31.75 1.81 -7.57
CA ALA A 306 30.37 1.95 -8.00
C ALA A 306 29.66 3.12 -7.29
N ARG A 307 29.84 3.25 -5.97
CA ARG A 307 29.28 4.37 -5.18
C ARG A 307 29.81 5.73 -5.61
N ARG A 308 31.12 5.84 -5.87
CA ARG A 308 31.72 7.07 -6.40
C ARG A 308 31.14 7.44 -7.76
N ILE A 309 30.92 6.46 -8.64
CA ILE A 309 30.29 6.68 -9.94
C ILE A 309 28.83 7.15 -9.78
N GLU A 310 28.07 6.56 -8.85
CA GLU A 310 26.69 6.99 -8.56
C GLU A 310 26.64 8.45 -8.09
N ALA A 311 27.49 8.82 -7.13
CA ALA A 311 27.53 10.20 -6.63
C ALA A 311 27.87 11.21 -7.73
N VAL A 312 28.79 10.87 -8.64
CA VAL A 312 29.11 11.71 -9.82
C VAL A 312 27.94 11.74 -10.79
N SER A 313 27.33 10.59 -11.07
CA SER A 313 26.19 10.47 -11.99
C SER A 313 24.99 11.29 -11.51
N ASP A 314 24.72 11.28 -10.21
CA ASP A 314 23.63 12.06 -9.61
C ASP A 314 23.90 13.56 -9.72
N ARG A 315 25.13 14.02 -9.43
CA ARG A 315 25.51 15.43 -9.65
C ARG A 315 25.31 15.87 -11.10
N LEU A 316 25.67 15.01 -12.06
CA LEU A 316 25.46 15.28 -13.48
C LEU A 316 23.96 15.32 -13.83
N ARG A 317 23.16 14.42 -13.27
CA ARG A 317 21.69 14.42 -13.46
C ARG A 317 21.03 15.67 -12.86
N THR A 318 21.49 16.15 -11.71
CA THR A 318 20.98 17.39 -11.11
C THR A 318 21.29 18.61 -11.99
N ARG A 319 22.48 18.66 -12.60
CA ARG A 319 22.91 19.81 -13.40
C ARG A 319 22.40 19.81 -14.85
N PHE A 320 22.32 18.64 -15.48
CA PHE A 320 22.04 18.49 -16.92
C PHE A 320 20.74 17.73 -17.21
N GLY A 321 20.00 17.33 -16.18
CA GLY A 321 18.72 16.63 -16.29
C GLY A 321 18.82 15.10 -16.21
N PRO A 322 17.67 14.41 -16.06
CA PRO A 322 17.61 12.97 -15.75
C PRO A 322 18.15 12.06 -16.87
N GLY A 323 18.26 12.58 -18.10
CA GLY A 323 18.79 11.85 -19.24
C GLY A 323 20.31 11.91 -19.42
N ALA A 324 21.02 12.73 -18.62
CA ALA A 324 22.43 13.05 -18.84
C ALA A 324 23.37 11.85 -18.73
N VAL A 325 23.10 10.93 -17.80
CA VAL A 325 23.88 9.71 -17.58
C VAL A 325 22.97 8.52 -17.36
N LYS A 326 23.16 7.48 -18.17
CA LYS A 326 22.44 6.21 -18.08
C LYS A 326 23.44 5.04 -18.10
N PRO A 327 23.18 3.96 -17.36
CA PRO A 327 23.93 2.72 -17.50
C PRO A 327 23.99 2.27 -18.97
N GLY A 328 25.15 1.78 -19.44
CA GLY A 328 25.33 1.38 -20.84
C GLY A 328 24.32 0.34 -21.34
N ARG A 329 23.82 -0.53 -20.45
CA ARG A 329 22.74 -1.49 -20.78
C ARG A 329 21.40 -0.84 -21.10
N LEU A 330 21.21 0.44 -20.79
CA LEU A 330 20.00 1.22 -21.09
C LEU A 330 20.20 2.16 -22.29
N ALA A 331 21.39 2.24 -22.87
CA ALA A 331 21.73 3.16 -23.96
C ALA A 331 21.42 2.62 -25.37
N ALA A 332 20.91 1.40 -25.48
CA ALA A 332 20.52 0.75 -26.73
C ALA A 332 19.01 0.84 -26.99
#